data_AF-A0A0D3KDE8-F1
#
_entry.id   AF-A0A0D3KDE8-F1
#
_cell.length_a   1.000
_cell.length_b   1.000
_cell.length_c   1.000
_cell.angle_alpha   90.00
_cell.angle_beta   90.00
_cell.angle_gamma   90.00
#
_symmetry.space_group_name_H-M   'P 1'
#
loop_
_entity.id
_entity.type
_entity.pdbx_description
1 polymer ?
#
loop_
_entity_poly.entity_id
_entity_poly.type
_entity_poly.pdbx_seq_one_letter_code
_entity_poly.pdbx_strand_id
1 'polypeptide(L)'
;MGTLPDISNSAQGFFYGIQLPAAGNHEQFARPMPTPPQVAANGGDSTSERPWSVCVLERKRRVYYAKWEALLRMEWECEEAATNQRLLEWPVEKLEKEGLCLAGLSARRRKGRFYSQQILRLSLRRSGLKHSFQPGDEALSRGCRKSLGSGGAASLKGEVLELHVGHIDVALSAAAASPPDGVERETLDRVANRTAFDRTVAGLRSWAGDRLPQLRGPGLPSE
;
A
#
# COMPACT_ATOMS: atom_id res chain seq x y z
N MET A 1 -45.54 21.34 21.73
CA MET A 1 -44.46 21.82 22.61
C MET A 1 -43.74 20.61 23.16
N GLY A 2 -42.53 20.32 22.67
CA GLY A 2 -41.71 19.20 23.10
C GLY A 2 -40.26 19.57 22.80
N THR A 3 -39.51 19.80 23.87
CA THR A 3 -38.13 20.32 23.90
C THR A 3 -37.12 19.30 23.41
N LEU A 4 -36.26 19.71 22.47
CA LEU A 4 -35.05 19.00 22.05
C LEU A 4 -33.97 19.11 23.13
N PRO A 5 -33.19 18.05 23.42
CA PRO A 5 -31.93 18.22 24.12
C PRO A 5 -30.81 18.57 23.13
N ASP A 6 -30.14 19.65 23.48
CA ASP A 6 -28.89 20.17 22.95
C ASP A 6 -27.73 19.22 23.37
N ILE A 7 -26.94 18.75 22.41
CA ILE A 7 -25.74 17.96 22.68
C ILE A 7 -24.57 18.71 22.04
N SER A 8 -24.05 19.66 22.81
CA SER A 8 -22.74 20.26 22.64
C SER A 8 -21.69 19.44 23.39
N ASN A 9 -20.45 19.51 22.88
CA ASN A 9 -19.19 19.08 23.50
C ASN A 9 -18.88 17.58 23.66
N SER A 10 -17.85 17.13 22.92
CA SER A 10 -16.51 16.90 23.53
C SER A 10 -15.50 16.45 22.47
N ALA A 11 -14.79 17.41 21.89
CA ALA A 11 -13.54 17.13 21.20
C ALA A 11 -12.44 16.93 22.26
N GLN A 12 -12.15 15.68 22.63
CA GLN A 12 -10.94 15.33 23.36
C GLN A 12 -9.89 14.82 22.37
N GLY A 13 -8.97 15.71 22.02
CA GLY A 13 -7.76 15.36 21.29
C GLY A 13 -6.80 14.61 22.21
N PHE A 14 -6.48 13.37 21.83
CA PHE A 14 -5.35 12.64 22.41
C PHE A 14 -4.07 13.06 21.69
N PHE A 15 -3.40 14.10 22.22
CA PHE A 15 -1.99 14.37 21.91
C PHE A 15 -1.12 13.48 22.79
N TYR A 16 -0.50 12.45 22.20
CA TYR A 16 0.63 11.78 22.83
C TYR A 16 1.85 12.70 22.73
N GLY A 17 2.14 13.40 23.83
CA GLY A 17 3.39 14.12 24.03
C GLY A 17 4.54 13.14 24.23
N ILE A 18 5.44 13.07 23.26
CA ILE A 18 6.77 12.47 23.46
C ILE A 18 7.65 13.58 24.04
N GLN A 19 7.90 13.46 25.35
CA GLN A 19 8.78 14.35 26.10
C GLN A 19 10.24 13.98 25.79
N LEU A 20 10.92 14.79 24.99
CA LEU A 20 12.36 14.66 24.75
C LEU A 20 13.14 15.07 26.01
N PRO A 21 14.10 14.26 26.49
CA PRO A 21 14.94 14.64 27.62
C PRO A 21 15.92 15.76 27.25
N ALA A 22 16.11 16.66 28.21
CA ALA A 22 16.97 17.84 28.13
C ALA A 22 18.43 17.48 27.79
N ALA A 23 19.03 18.29 26.92
CA ALA A 23 20.44 18.22 26.56
C ALA A 23 21.32 18.56 27.78
N GLY A 24 22.02 17.55 28.30
CA GLY A 24 23.08 17.74 29.27
C GLY A 24 24.36 18.19 28.57
N ASN A 25 24.93 19.30 29.05
CA ASN A 25 26.25 19.79 28.66
C ASN A 25 27.33 18.76 29.05
N HIS A 26 27.90 18.09 28.05
CA HIS A 26 29.14 17.33 28.17
C HIS A 26 30.27 18.09 27.46
N GLU A 27 30.83 19.08 28.14
CA GLU A 27 32.23 19.44 27.91
C GLU A 27 33.08 18.37 28.59
N GLN A 28 33.83 17.56 27.83
CA GLN A 28 35.06 16.92 28.32
C GLN A 28 35.84 16.19 27.20
N PHE A 29 37.09 16.62 27.05
CA PHE A 29 38.26 15.94 26.47
C PHE A 29 38.27 15.62 24.96
N ALA A 30 38.65 16.61 24.17
CA ALA A 30 39.34 16.37 22.89
C ALA A 30 40.72 15.75 23.17
N ARG A 31 40.85 14.43 23.02
CA ARG A 31 42.15 13.77 22.90
C ARG A 31 42.67 13.97 21.47
N PRO A 32 43.94 14.34 21.27
CA PRO A 32 44.53 14.41 19.93
C PRO A 32 44.48 13.03 19.27
N MET A 33 44.01 13.00 18.02
CA MET A 33 43.96 11.82 17.17
C MET A 33 45.39 11.29 16.93
N PRO A 34 45.64 9.97 17.06
CA PRO A 34 46.89 9.39 16.60
C PRO A 34 46.98 9.53 15.08
N THR A 35 48.10 10.08 14.60
CA THR A 35 48.46 10.13 13.18
C THR A 35 48.45 8.71 12.59
N PRO A 36 47.80 8.48 11.44
CA PRO A 36 47.82 7.18 10.79
C PRO A 36 49.25 6.81 10.37
N PRO A 37 49.66 5.55 10.52
CA PRO A 37 50.95 5.09 9.99
C PRO A 37 50.95 5.24 8.47
N GLN A 38 51.98 5.90 7.94
CA GLN A 38 52.21 5.92 6.49
C GLN A 38 52.57 4.51 6.03
N VAL A 39 51.64 3.86 5.35
CA VAL A 39 51.87 2.57 4.72
C VAL A 39 52.66 2.83 3.44
N ALA A 40 53.91 2.36 3.44
CA ALA A 40 54.77 2.33 2.28
C ALA A 40 54.07 1.56 1.14
N ALA A 41 54.00 2.19 -0.03
CA ALA A 41 53.49 1.59 -1.25
C ALA A 41 54.48 0.52 -1.75
N ASN A 42 54.34 -0.70 -1.24
CA ASN A 42 54.93 -1.87 -1.87
C ASN A 42 53.84 -2.56 -2.71
N GLY A 43 54.06 -2.54 -4.03
CA GLY A 43 53.29 -3.32 -4.99
C GLY A 43 53.40 -4.79 -4.65
N GLY A 44 52.27 -5.37 -4.24
CA GLY A 44 52.12 -6.77 -3.90
C GLY A 44 50.69 -7.19 -4.21
N ASP A 45 50.59 -8.17 -5.09
CA ASP A 45 49.41 -8.82 -5.64
C ASP A 45 48.17 -8.80 -4.72
N SER A 46 47.12 -8.10 -5.15
CA SER A 46 45.91 -7.85 -4.38
C SER A 46 44.91 -8.99 -4.51
N THR A 47 45.20 -10.15 -3.94
CA THR A 47 44.19 -11.17 -3.66
C THR A 47 43.38 -10.73 -2.44
N SER A 48 42.30 -10.00 -2.71
CA SER A 48 41.38 -9.46 -1.72
C SER A 48 40.68 -10.57 -0.93
N GLU A 49 41.26 -10.98 0.19
CA GLU A 49 40.57 -11.80 1.18
C GLU A 49 39.42 -10.98 1.76
N ARG A 50 38.19 -11.24 1.32
CA ARG A 50 37.02 -10.69 2.00
C ARG A 50 37.03 -11.24 3.42
N PRO A 51 36.93 -10.38 4.45
CA PRO A 51 36.92 -10.86 5.83
C PRO A 51 35.74 -11.81 6.00
N TRP A 52 36.01 -13.00 6.54
CA TRP A 52 35.06 -14.09 6.79
C TRP A 52 33.74 -13.63 7.45
N SER A 53 33.78 -12.53 8.20
CA SER A 53 32.62 -11.85 8.80
C SER A 53 31.59 -11.37 7.76
N VAL A 54 32.02 -10.95 6.57
CA VAL A 54 31.16 -10.50 5.47
C VAL A 54 30.38 -11.69 4.89
N CYS A 55 31.03 -12.84 4.69
CA CYS A 55 30.40 -14.05 4.16
C CYS A 55 29.30 -14.59 5.10
N VAL A 56 29.52 -14.53 6.43
CA VAL A 56 28.52 -14.96 7.42
C VAL A 56 27.30 -14.03 7.42
N LEU A 57 27.51 -12.71 7.34
CA LEU A 57 26.43 -11.74 7.29
C LEU A 57 25.60 -11.89 6.00
N GLU A 58 26.25 -12.05 4.84
CA GLU A 58 25.59 -12.27 3.56
C GLU A 58 24.73 -13.54 3.58
N ARG A 59 25.25 -14.64 4.16
CA ARG A 59 24.48 -15.87 4.34
C ARG A 59 23.25 -15.67 5.23
N LYS A 60 23.40 -14.96 6.36
CA LYS A 60 22.29 -14.65 7.27
C LYS A 60 21.22 -13.79 6.57
N ARG A 61 21.62 -12.79 5.78
CA ARG A 61 20.71 -11.95 4.99
C ARG A 61 19.93 -12.78 3.96
N ARG A 62 20.59 -13.69 3.25
CA ARG A 62 19.93 -14.58 2.27
C ARG A 62 18.90 -15.49 2.91
N VAL A 63 19.24 -16.11 4.04
CA VAL A 63 18.30 -16.97 4.79
C VAL A 63 17.11 -16.16 5.31
N TYR A 64 17.37 -14.95 5.83
CA TYR A 64 16.31 -14.04 6.27
C TYR A 64 15.38 -13.66 5.11
N TYR A 65 15.95 -13.21 3.98
CA TYR A 65 15.19 -12.84 2.79
C TYR A 65 14.30 -14.00 2.31
N ALA A 66 14.86 -15.20 2.13
CA ALA A 66 14.10 -16.35 1.63
C ALA A 66 12.94 -16.72 2.57
N LYS A 67 13.18 -16.69 3.89
CA LYS A 67 12.14 -16.98 4.88
C LYS A 67 11.01 -15.95 4.82
N TRP A 68 11.35 -14.66 4.84
CA TRP A 68 10.34 -13.60 4.89
C TRP A 68 9.61 -13.40 3.55
N GLU A 69 10.29 -13.57 2.42
CA GLU A 69 9.63 -13.55 1.11
C GLU A 69 8.57 -14.65 1.02
N ALA A 70 8.88 -15.86 1.47
CA ALA A 70 7.92 -16.97 1.48
C ALA A 70 6.70 -16.66 2.36
N LEU A 71 6.91 -16.09 3.55
CA LEU A 71 5.82 -15.70 4.45
C LEU A 71 4.95 -14.59 3.85
N LEU A 72 5.56 -13.56 3.26
CA LEU A 72 4.83 -12.47 2.60
C LEU A 72 3.99 -12.96 1.42
N ARG A 73 4.53 -13.90 0.61
CA ARG A 73 3.80 -14.50 -0.51
C ARG A 73 2.60 -15.30 -0.02
N MET A 74 2.80 -16.14 0.99
CA MET A 74 1.72 -16.91 1.60
C MET A 74 0.61 -15.99 2.14
N GLU A 75 0.97 -14.92 2.85
CA GLU A 75 0.00 -13.97 3.38
C GLU A 75 -0.77 -13.24 2.27
N TRP A 76 -0.07 -12.79 1.21
CA TRP A 76 -0.69 -12.21 0.02
C TRP A 76 -1.69 -13.16 -0.64
N GLU A 77 -1.28 -14.40 -0.90
CA GLU A 77 -2.12 -15.42 -1.54
C GLU A 77 -3.37 -15.72 -0.70
N CYS A 78 -3.23 -15.80 0.62
CA CYS A 78 -4.37 -15.98 1.52
C CYS A 78 -5.31 -14.77 1.52
N GLU A 79 -4.79 -13.54 1.58
CA GLU A 79 -5.61 -12.32 1.55
C GLU A 79 -6.34 -12.17 0.22
N GLU A 80 -5.65 -12.40 -0.89
CA GLU A 80 -6.20 -12.34 -2.25
C GLU A 80 -7.31 -13.38 -2.43
N ALA A 81 -7.07 -14.63 -2.02
CA ALA A 81 -8.07 -15.69 -2.09
C ALA A 81 -9.32 -15.38 -1.24
N ALA A 82 -9.14 -14.97 0.01
CA ALA A 82 -10.24 -14.63 0.91
C ALA A 82 -11.05 -13.43 0.39
N THR A 83 -10.37 -12.42 -0.15
CA THR A 83 -11.01 -11.25 -0.77
C THR A 83 -11.79 -11.62 -2.01
N ASN A 84 -11.22 -12.42 -2.91
CA ASN A 84 -11.87 -12.85 -4.14
C ASN A 84 -13.10 -13.71 -3.84
N GLN A 85 -12.98 -14.67 -2.92
CA GLN A 85 -14.09 -15.48 -2.47
C GLN A 85 -15.24 -14.61 -1.95
N ARG A 86 -14.94 -13.65 -1.09
CA ARG A 86 -15.93 -12.70 -0.55
C ARG A 86 -16.62 -11.90 -1.66
N LEU A 87 -15.87 -11.38 -2.64
CA LEU A 87 -16.45 -10.56 -3.72
C LEU A 87 -17.36 -11.36 -4.67
N LEU A 88 -17.13 -12.67 -4.78
CA LEU A 88 -17.94 -13.61 -5.56
C LEU A 88 -19.19 -14.07 -4.80
N GLU A 89 -19.03 -14.47 -3.55
CA GLU A 89 -20.07 -15.16 -2.78
C GLU A 89 -20.98 -14.22 -1.99
N TRP A 90 -20.46 -13.10 -1.48
CA TRP A 90 -21.23 -12.27 -0.56
C TRP A 90 -22.13 -11.27 -1.31
N PRO A 91 -23.38 -11.09 -0.86
CA PRO A 91 -24.26 -10.07 -1.40
C PRO A 91 -23.74 -8.66 -1.04
N VAL A 92 -24.05 -7.67 -1.87
CA VAL A 92 -23.57 -6.29 -1.71
C VAL A 92 -23.98 -5.70 -0.36
N GLU A 93 -25.20 -6.01 0.09
CA GLU A 93 -25.74 -5.53 1.37
C GLU A 93 -24.91 -6.02 2.57
N LYS A 94 -24.39 -7.26 2.48
CA LYS A 94 -23.49 -7.80 3.50
C LYS A 94 -22.14 -7.08 3.46
N LEU A 95 -21.60 -6.82 2.27
CA LEU A 95 -20.34 -6.10 2.11
C LEU A 95 -20.42 -4.66 2.60
N GLU A 96 -21.54 -3.97 2.36
CA GLU A 96 -21.79 -2.62 2.87
C GLU A 96 -21.90 -2.60 4.40
N LYS A 97 -22.60 -3.58 4.99
CA LYS A 97 -22.75 -3.69 6.46
C LYS A 97 -21.40 -3.87 7.17
N GLU A 98 -20.50 -4.64 6.57
CA GLU A 98 -19.14 -4.86 7.07
C GLU A 98 -18.18 -3.70 6.74
N GLY A 99 -18.65 -2.68 6.01
CA GLY A 99 -17.86 -1.52 5.62
C GLY A 99 -16.77 -1.83 4.59
N LEU A 100 -16.96 -2.87 3.78
CA LEU A 100 -16.02 -3.36 2.75
C LEU A 100 -16.42 -2.96 1.33
N CYS A 101 -17.66 -2.50 1.16
CA CYS A 101 -18.20 -2.01 -0.09
C CYS A 101 -18.99 -0.72 0.15
N LEU A 102 -19.04 0.13 -0.87
CA LEU A 102 -19.95 1.26 -0.96
C LEU A 102 -20.75 1.14 -2.25
N ALA A 103 -22.08 1.08 -2.18
CA ALA A 103 -22.93 0.98 -3.35
C ALA A 103 -23.67 2.28 -3.67
N GLY A 104 -24.26 2.33 -4.87
CA GLY A 104 -25.11 3.46 -5.29
C GLY A 104 -24.34 4.75 -5.54
N LEU A 105 -23.05 4.64 -5.88
CA LEU A 105 -22.17 5.78 -6.12
C LEU A 105 -22.44 6.39 -7.50
N SER A 106 -22.18 7.69 -7.64
CA SER A 106 -22.09 8.35 -8.94
C SER A 106 -20.64 8.67 -9.27
N ALA A 107 -20.19 8.21 -10.43
CA ALA A 107 -18.83 8.38 -10.88
C ALA A 107 -18.70 9.60 -11.80
N ARG A 108 -17.73 10.44 -11.49
CA ARG A 108 -17.38 11.61 -12.32
C ARG A 108 -15.87 11.76 -12.39
N ARG A 109 -15.35 11.99 -13.59
CA ARG A 109 -13.94 12.35 -13.75
C ARG A 109 -13.64 13.69 -13.07
N ARG A 110 -12.59 13.74 -12.26
CA ARG A 110 -12.07 14.99 -11.70
C ARG A 110 -11.07 15.60 -12.68
N LYS A 111 -11.03 16.94 -12.78
CA LYS A 111 -9.96 17.63 -13.51
C LYS A 111 -8.63 17.45 -12.75
N GLY A 112 -7.57 17.10 -13.48
CA GLY A 112 -6.26 16.85 -12.91
C GLY A 112 -5.85 15.38 -12.95
N ARG A 113 -4.63 15.10 -12.50
CA ARG A 113 -4.03 13.76 -12.46
C ARG A 113 -3.24 13.58 -11.17
N PHE A 114 -3.13 12.35 -10.71
CA PHE A 114 -2.27 11.95 -9.59
C PHE A 114 -1.15 11.08 -10.14
N TYR A 115 0.11 11.56 -10.17
CA TYR A 115 1.22 10.85 -10.83
C TYR A 115 0.88 10.29 -12.22
N SER A 116 0.31 11.13 -13.09
CA SER A 116 -0.18 10.77 -14.43
C SER A 116 -1.42 9.87 -14.49
N GLN A 117 -1.90 9.35 -13.35
CA GLN A 117 -3.14 8.59 -13.23
C GLN A 117 -4.35 9.50 -13.23
N GLN A 118 -5.45 9.03 -13.80
CA GLN A 118 -6.71 9.75 -13.82
C GLN A 118 -7.39 9.65 -12.46
N ILE A 119 -7.97 10.74 -11.98
CA ILE A 119 -8.72 10.76 -10.72
C ILE A 119 -10.22 10.58 -11.02
N LEU A 120 -10.82 9.57 -10.39
CA LEU A 120 -12.25 9.30 -10.38
C LEU A 120 -12.84 9.76 -9.06
N ARG A 121 -13.84 10.64 -9.11
CA ARG A 121 -14.62 11.03 -7.95
C ARG A 121 -15.89 10.19 -7.87
N LEU A 122 -16.07 9.51 -6.76
CA LEU A 122 -17.23 8.69 -6.45
C LEU A 122 -18.07 9.41 -5.39
N SER A 123 -19.21 9.98 -5.79
CA SER A 123 -20.06 10.73 -4.87
C SER A 123 -21.06 9.80 -4.18
N LEU A 124 -21.17 9.97 -2.86
CA LEU A 124 -22.06 9.20 -2.01
C LEU A 124 -23.46 9.82 -2.07
N ARG A 125 -24.48 9.03 -2.44
CA ARG A 125 -25.88 9.49 -2.41
C ARG A 125 -26.41 9.68 -0.99
N ARG A 126 -25.82 8.98 -0.03
CA ARG A 126 -26.18 9.01 1.39
C ARG A 126 -24.94 9.44 2.18
N SER A 127 -25.03 10.56 2.89
CA SER A 127 -23.97 10.96 3.83
C SER A 127 -23.95 10.02 5.04
N GLY A 128 -22.76 9.79 5.60
CA GLY A 128 -22.61 9.00 6.83
C GLY A 128 -22.64 7.48 6.67
N LEU A 129 -22.36 6.95 5.47
CA LEU A 129 -22.17 5.51 5.30
C LEU A 129 -20.94 5.04 6.09
N LYS A 130 -21.14 4.06 6.97
CA LYS A 130 -20.05 3.44 7.73
C LYS A 130 -19.21 2.59 6.78
N HIS A 131 -17.96 2.96 6.58
CA HIS A 131 -17.00 2.18 5.80
C HIS A 131 -15.63 2.14 6.46
N SER A 132 -14.83 1.15 6.08
CA SER A 132 -13.47 0.96 6.59
C SER A 132 -12.37 1.47 5.65
N PHE A 133 -12.73 2.03 4.48
CA PHE A 133 -11.75 2.57 3.54
C PHE A 133 -10.81 3.59 4.20
N GLN A 134 -9.54 3.53 3.83
CA GLN A 134 -8.48 4.45 4.18
C GLN A 134 -7.76 4.96 2.93
N PRO A 135 -7.11 6.14 2.98
CA PRO A 135 -6.15 6.54 1.96
C PRO A 135 -5.06 5.48 1.77
N GLY A 136 -4.76 5.13 0.52
CA GLY A 136 -3.81 4.07 0.15
C GLY A 136 -4.42 2.68 -0.01
N ASP A 137 -5.71 2.49 0.29
CA ASP A 137 -6.40 1.23 0.02
C ASP A 137 -6.54 1.01 -1.49
N GLU A 138 -6.32 -0.22 -1.93
CA GLU A 138 -6.72 -0.63 -3.28
C GLU A 138 -8.22 -0.93 -3.32
N ALA A 139 -8.87 -0.41 -4.36
CA ALA A 139 -10.29 -0.56 -4.56
C ALA A 139 -10.63 -0.89 -6.01
N LEU A 140 -11.75 -1.59 -6.19
CA LEU A 140 -12.32 -1.94 -7.48
C LEU A 140 -13.67 -1.25 -7.62
N SER A 141 -13.79 -0.33 -8.58
CA SER A 141 -15.09 0.16 -8.99
C SER A 141 -15.72 -0.80 -10.01
N ARG A 142 -16.97 -1.20 -9.76
CA ARG A 142 -17.77 -1.99 -10.69
C ARG A 142 -19.00 -1.20 -11.10
N GLY A 143 -19.26 -1.14 -12.41
CA GLY A 143 -20.54 -0.69 -12.93
C GLY A 143 -21.67 -1.65 -12.54
N CYS A 144 -22.92 -1.18 -12.61
CA CYS A 144 -24.12 -1.96 -12.29
C CYS A 144 -24.06 -3.37 -12.92
N ARG A 145 -24.07 -4.42 -12.08
CA ARG A 145 -23.97 -5.84 -12.47
C ARG A 145 -24.98 -6.31 -13.53
N LYS A 146 -26.02 -5.52 -13.84
CA LYS A 146 -27.07 -5.87 -14.81
C LYS A 146 -26.61 -5.80 -16.28
N SER A 147 -25.41 -5.29 -16.60
CA SER A 147 -24.89 -5.34 -17.99
C SER A 147 -24.04 -6.59 -18.30
N LEU A 148 -24.06 -7.61 -17.43
CA LEU A 148 -23.32 -8.87 -17.66
C LEU A 148 -23.77 -9.66 -18.92
N GLY A 149 -24.85 -9.24 -19.57
CA GLY A 149 -25.41 -9.93 -20.75
C GLY A 149 -25.03 -9.40 -22.14
N SER A 150 -24.34 -8.25 -22.27
CA SER A 150 -24.13 -7.65 -23.61
C SER A 150 -22.83 -6.85 -23.81
N GLY A 151 -21.88 -6.91 -22.88
CA GLY A 151 -20.65 -6.11 -22.95
C GLY A 151 -20.29 -5.59 -21.57
N GLY A 152 -19.73 -6.48 -20.76
CA GLY A 152 -19.51 -6.26 -19.32
C GLY A 152 -18.88 -4.90 -19.04
N ALA A 153 -19.49 -4.14 -18.13
CA ALA A 153 -18.90 -2.89 -17.66
C ALA A 153 -17.49 -3.21 -17.11
N ALA A 154 -16.46 -2.65 -17.74
CA ALA A 154 -15.08 -2.87 -17.34
C ALA A 154 -14.91 -2.42 -15.88
N SER A 155 -14.50 -3.34 -15.01
CA SER A 155 -14.19 -3.00 -13.63
C SER A 155 -12.92 -2.15 -13.60
N LEU A 156 -12.96 -1.04 -12.87
CA LEU A 156 -11.86 -0.08 -12.79
C LEU A 156 -11.12 -0.27 -11.48
N LYS A 157 -9.85 -0.67 -11.55
CA LYS A 157 -8.98 -0.78 -10.38
C LYS A 157 -8.31 0.56 -10.10
N GLY A 158 -8.20 0.92 -8.82
CA GLY A 158 -7.50 2.12 -8.39
C GLY A 158 -7.11 2.12 -6.91
N GLU A 159 -6.49 3.22 -6.48
CA GLU A 159 -6.07 3.49 -5.10
C GLU A 159 -6.89 4.65 -4.52
N VAL A 160 -7.37 4.50 -3.30
CA VAL A 160 -8.09 5.56 -2.58
C VAL A 160 -7.11 6.68 -2.25
N LEU A 161 -7.39 7.89 -2.73
CA LEU A 161 -6.56 9.07 -2.44
C LEU A 161 -7.04 9.79 -1.19
N GLU A 162 -8.32 10.16 -1.18
CA GLU A 162 -8.90 10.99 -0.15
C GLU A 162 -10.35 10.59 0.12
N LEU A 163 -10.75 10.73 1.38
CA LEU A 163 -12.09 10.44 1.87
C LEU A 163 -12.72 11.74 2.35
N HIS A 164 -13.90 12.04 1.84
CA HIS A 164 -14.70 13.20 2.22
C HIS A 164 -16.10 12.74 2.63
N VAL A 165 -16.80 13.54 3.44
CA VAL A 165 -18.14 13.20 3.99
C VAL A 165 -19.18 12.86 2.90
N GLY A 166 -19.00 13.36 1.68
CA GLY A 166 -19.91 13.13 0.54
C GLY A 166 -19.27 12.52 -0.70
N HIS A 167 -17.97 12.24 -0.72
CA HIS A 167 -17.32 11.62 -1.87
C HIS A 167 -15.99 10.96 -1.52
N ILE A 168 -15.55 10.06 -2.39
CA ILE A 168 -14.23 9.42 -2.33
C ILE A 168 -13.52 9.68 -3.66
N ASP A 169 -12.27 10.12 -3.59
CA ASP A 169 -11.43 10.29 -4.77
C ASP A 169 -10.50 9.07 -4.90
N VAL A 170 -10.48 8.46 -6.09
CA VAL A 170 -9.70 7.26 -6.41
C VAL A 170 -8.80 7.55 -7.60
N ALA A 171 -7.50 7.24 -7.49
CA ALA A 171 -6.58 7.23 -8.61
C ALA A 171 -6.70 5.92 -9.38
N LEU A 172 -7.06 6.00 -10.65
CA LEU A 172 -7.21 4.82 -11.49
C LEU A 172 -5.85 4.29 -11.95
N SER A 173 -5.65 2.98 -11.84
CA SER A 173 -4.47 2.33 -12.38
C SER A 173 -4.34 2.61 -13.89
N ALA A 174 -3.11 2.76 -14.40
CA ALA A 174 -2.88 3.12 -15.80
C ALA A 174 -3.50 2.15 -16.82
N ALA A 175 -3.71 0.89 -16.43
CA ALA A 175 -4.37 -0.13 -17.24
C ALA A 175 -5.91 -0.03 -17.26
N ALA A 176 -6.49 0.79 -16.37
CA ALA A 176 -7.94 0.96 -16.30
C ALA A 176 -8.42 1.84 -17.47
N ALA A 177 -9.43 1.37 -18.20
CA ALA A 177 -10.10 2.18 -19.20
C ALA A 177 -10.66 3.45 -18.55
N SER A 178 -10.68 4.55 -19.30
CA SER A 178 -11.32 5.79 -18.85
C SER A 178 -12.80 5.52 -18.50
N PRO A 179 -13.27 5.81 -17.27
CA PRO A 179 -14.69 5.70 -16.96
C PRO A 179 -15.50 6.61 -17.89
N PRO A 180 -16.68 6.17 -18.34
CA PRO A 180 -17.68 7.05 -18.91
C PRO A 180 -18.08 8.08 -17.85
N ASP A 181 -18.20 9.35 -18.22
CA ASP A 181 -18.72 10.35 -17.30
C ASP A 181 -20.22 10.11 -17.03
N GLY A 182 -20.64 10.21 -15.76
CA GLY A 182 -22.04 10.14 -15.39
C GLY A 182 -22.60 8.72 -15.22
N VAL A 183 -21.74 7.71 -15.02
CA VAL A 183 -22.19 6.38 -14.63
C VAL A 183 -22.82 6.44 -13.24
N GLU A 184 -24.10 6.10 -13.17
CA GLU A 184 -24.82 5.97 -11.92
C GLU A 184 -24.82 4.52 -11.43
N ARG A 185 -24.81 4.35 -10.10
CA ARG A 185 -24.86 3.06 -9.40
C ARG A 185 -23.58 2.24 -9.54
N GLU A 186 -22.44 2.90 -9.41
CA GLU A 186 -21.20 2.18 -9.19
C GLU A 186 -21.14 1.60 -7.77
N THR A 187 -20.50 0.46 -7.64
CA THR A 187 -20.06 -0.10 -6.36
C THR A 187 -18.56 0.04 -6.26
N LEU A 188 -18.06 0.53 -5.12
CA LEU A 188 -16.64 0.53 -4.80
C LEU A 188 -16.37 -0.57 -3.78
N ASP A 189 -15.59 -1.56 -4.18
CA ASP A 189 -15.23 -2.71 -3.35
C ASP A 189 -13.78 -2.62 -2.91
N ARG A 190 -13.49 -2.87 -1.63
CA ARG A 190 -12.12 -2.98 -1.14
C ARG A 190 -11.51 -4.31 -1.59
N VAL A 191 -10.31 -4.24 -2.18
CA VAL A 191 -9.57 -5.41 -2.65
C VAL A 191 -8.28 -5.62 -1.85
N ALA A 192 -7.62 -6.76 -2.05
CA ALA A 192 -6.30 -7.03 -1.49
C ALA A 192 -5.29 -6.03 -2.06
N ASN A 193 -4.43 -5.48 -1.19
CA ASN A 193 -3.54 -4.38 -1.55
C ASN A 193 -2.24 -4.89 -2.19
N ARG A 194 -2.26 -5.07 -3.51
CA ARG A 194 -1.11 -5.61 -4.25
C ARG A 194 0.11 -4.71 -4.13
N THR A 195 -0.12 -3.41 -4.15
CA THR A 195 0.92 -2.39 -4.04
C THR A 195 1.67 -2.49 -2.71
N ALA A 196 0.97 -2.70 -1.59
CA ALA A 196 1.59 -2.89 -0.28
C ALA A 196 2.49 -4.15 -0.26
N PHE A 197 2.01 -5.25 -0.82
CA PHE A 197 2.81 -6.48 -0.98
C PHE A 197 4.07 -6.22 -1.83
N ASP A 198 3.91 -5.68 -3.04
CA ASP A 198 5.03 -5.44 -3.96
C ASP A 198 6.06 -4.48 -3.36
N ARG A 199 5.63 -3.42 -2.65
CA ARG A 199 6.52 -2.49 -1.93
C ARG A 199 7.26 -3.18 -0.79
N THR A 200 6.60 -4.05 -0.03
CA THR A 200 7.22 -4.78 1.08
C THR A 200 8.27 -5.76 0.57
N VAL A 201 7.96 -6.50 -0.51
CA VAL A 201 8.91 -7.40 -1.17
C VAL A 201 10.10 -6.63 -1.75
N ALA A 202 9.86 -5.49 -2.39
CA ALA A 202 10.92 -4.64 -2.93
C ALA A 202 11.84 -4.11 -1.81
N GLY A 203 11.27 -3.67 -0.68
CA GLY A 203 12.04 -3.25 0.50
C GLY A 203 12.88 -4.38 1.09
N LEU A 204 12.30 -5.58 1.22
CA LEU A 204 13.00 -6.78 1.70
C LEU A 204 14.15 -7.16 0.76
N ARG A 205 13.93 -7.09 -0.56
CA ARG A 205 14.97 -7.32 -1.57
C ARG A 205 16.09 -6.28 -1.49
N SER A 206 15.74 -5.00 -1.37
CA SER A 206 16.72 -3.92 -1.22
C SER A 206 17.57 -4.10 0.04
N TRP A 207 16.98 -4.52 1.16
CA TRP A 207 17.70 -4.81 2.40
C TRP A 207 18.68 -5.98 2.26
N ALA A 208 18.28 -7.02 1.53
CA ALA A 208 19.13 -8.17 1.27
C ALA A 208 20.28 -7.87 0.29
N GLY A 209 20.13 -6.85 -0.55
CA GLY A 209 21.12 -6.30 -1.48
C GLY A 209 21.07 -6.92 -2.88
N ASP A 210 21.58 -6.19 -3.88
CA ASP A 210 21.50 -6.53 -5.32
C ASP A 210 22.27 -7.81 -5.74
N ARG A 211 22.99 -8.44 -4.79
CA ARG A 211 23.73 -9.69 -5.01
C ARG A 211 22.92 -10.93 -4.64
N LEU A 212 21.61 -10.80 -4.53
CA LEU A 212 20.73 -11.94 -4.56
C LEU A 212 20.66 -12.47 -5.99
N PRO A 213 20.71 -13.79 -6.20
CA PRO A 213 20.44 -14.35 -7.51
C PRO A 213 19.06 -13.85 -7.94
N GLN A 214 18.99 -13.14 -9.07
CA GLN A 214 17.72 -12.89 -9.72
C GLN A 214 17.13 -14.27 -10.01
N LEU A 215 16.14 -14.67 -9.22
CA LEU A 215 15.30 -15.81 -9.56
C LEU A 215 14.56 -15.39 -10.83
N ARG A 216 15.16 -15.67 -12.00
CA ARG A 216 14.42 -15.75 -13.25
C ARG A 216 13.25 -16.68 -12.93
N GLY A 217 12.03 -16.17 -13.07
CA GLY A 217 10.84 -17.03 -13.03
C GLY A 217 11.04 -18.20 -14.00
N PRO A 218 10.37 -19.34 -13.79
CA PRO A 218 10.42 -20.44 -14.73
C PRO A 218 10.16 -19.87 -16.12
N GLY A 219 11.18 -19.92 -16.97
CA GLY A 219 11.06 -19.48 -18.36
C GLY A 219 9.93 -20.29 -18.96
N LEU A 220 8.86 -19.62 -19.35
CA LEU A 220 7.92 -20.18 -20.29
C LEU A 220 8.75 -20.65 -21.48
N PRO A 221 8.64 -21.94 -21.90
CA PRO A 221 9.30 -22.39 -23.10
C PRO A 221 8.77 -21.53 -24.25
N SER A 222 9.67 -20.81 -24.90
CA SER A 222 9.40 -20.20 -26.19
C SER A 222 9.13 -21.32 -27.19
N GLU A 223 7.92 -21.33 -27.74
CA GLU A 223 7.57 -22.04 -28.98
C GLU A 223 8.41 -21.55 -30.16
#